data_AF-A0A350BT76-F1
#
_entry.id   AF-A0A350BT76-F1
#
_cell.length_a   1.000
_cell.length_b   1.000
_cell.length_c   1.000
_cell.angle_alpha   90.00
_cell.angle_beta   90.00
_cell.angle_gamma   90.00
#
_symmetry.space_group_name_H-M   'P 1'
#
loop_
_entity.id
_entity.type
_entity.pdbx_description
1 polymer ?
#
loop_
_entity_poly.entity_id
_entity_poly.type
_entity_poly.pdbx_seq_one_letter_code
_entity_poly.pdbx_strand_id
1 'polypeptide(L)' 'MKQLSNSELIVNNNGSVYHLGLLPEHICDTVITVGDPDRVESVSKHFDTIRFSHHNREFKT' A
#
# COMPACT_ATOMS: atom_id res chain seq x y z
N MET A 1 5.89 5.45 -19.54
CA MET A 1 6.43 5.03 -18.22
C MET A 1 7.49 3.97 -18.46
N LYS A 2 8.62 4.03 -17.74
CA LYS A 2 9.69 3.02 -17.83
C LYS A 2 9.19 1.74 -17.16
N GLN A 3 9.20 0.62 -17.88
CA GLN A 3 8.91 -0.69 -17.29
C GLN A 3 10.12 -1.09 -16.43
N LEU A 4 9.90 -1.27 -15.13
CA LEU A 4 10.94 -1.71 -14.21
C LEU A 4 11.20 -3.20 -14.42
N SER A 5 12.46 -3.60 -14.42
CA SER A 5 12.85 -5.01 -14.45
C SER A 5 12.46 -5.70 -13.14
N ASN A 6 12.34 -7.03 -13.16
CA ASN A 6 12.05 -7.82 -11.95
C ASN A 6 13.11 -7.66 -10.85
N SER A 7 14.32 -7.24 -11.22
CA SER A 7 15.40 -6.91 -10.27
C SER A 7 15.26 -5.51 -9.66
N GLU A 8 14.55 -4.59 -10.33
CA GLU A 8 14.25 -3.25 -9.83
C GLU A 8 12.95 -3.21 -8.99
N LEU A 9 11.94 -4.01 -9.36
CA LEU A 9 10.68 -4.12 -8.63
C LEU A 9 10.19 -5.56 -8.59
N ILE A 10 10.17 -6.13 -7.39
CA ILE A 10 9.66 -7.49 -7.17
C ILE A 10 8.14 -7.44 -7.00
N VAL A 11 7.43 -8.17 -7.86
CA VAL A 11 5.97 -8.29 -7.86
C VAL A 11 5.55 -9.74 -7.65
N ASN A 12 4.38 -9.92 -7.03
CA ASN A 12 3.71 -11.20 -6.90
C ASN A 12 3.10 -11.64 -8.25
N ASN A 13 2.66 -12.90 -8.33
CA ASN A 13 2.02 -13.45 -9.54
C ASN A 13 0.77 -12.67 -9.98
N ASN A 14 0.07 -12.01 -9.05
CA ASN A 14 -1.09 -11.17 -9.33
C ASN A 14 -0.73 -9.73 -9.72
N GLY A 15 0.56 -9.39 -9.83
CA GLY A 15 1.04 -8.05 -10.16
C GLY A 15 1.17 -7.09 -8.97
N SER A 16 0.77 -7.50 -7.76
CA SER A 16 0.94 -6.66 -6.56
C SER A 16 2.39 -6.55 -6.14
N VAL A 17 2.77 -5.43 -5.54
CA VAL A 17 4.13 -5.22 -5.00
C VAL A 17 4.40 -6.22 -3.88
N TYR A 18 5.51 -6.96 -3.94
CA TYR A 18 5.79 -8.08 -3.05
C TYR A 18 5.64 -7.77 -1.55
N HIS A 19 6.22 -6.66 -1.09
CA HIS A 19 6.18 -6.27 0.33
C HIS A 19 4.84 -5.66 0.76
N LEU A 20 4.17 -4.92 -0.14
CA LEU A 20 2.97 -4.15 0.20
C LEU A 20 1.69 -4.96 -0.02
N GLY A 21 1.69 -5.92 -0.95
CA GLY A 21 0.46 -6.62 -1.38
C GLY A 21 -0.51 -5.74 -2.17
N LEU A 22 -0.07 -4.56 -2.63
CA LEU A 22 -0.91 -3.57 -3.28
C LEU A 22 -0.77 -3.59 -4.80
N LEU A 23 -1.91 -3.38 -5.48
CA LEU A 23 -2.00 -3.10 -6.90
C LEU A 23 -2.03 -1.58 -7.13
N PRO A 24 -1.74 -1.08 -8.34
CA PRO A 24 -1.79 0.34 -8.64
C PRO A 24 -3.11 1.02 -8.27
N GLU A 25 -4.26 0.34 -8.46
CA GLU A 25 -5.59 0.86 -8.13
C GLU A 25 -5.87 0.99 -6.62
N HIS A 26 -5.03 0.39 -5.76
CA HIS A 26 -5.18 0.47 -4.30
C HIS A 26 -4.48 1.70 -3.70
N ILE A 27 -3.72 2.47 -4.49
CA ILE A 27 -2.95 3.63 -4.04
C ILE A 27 -3.52 4.92 -4.63
N CYS A 28 -3.67 5.94 -3.79
CA CYS A 28 -4.02 7.29 -4.22
C CYS A 28 -2.76 8.14 -4.46
N ASP A 29 -2.89 9.22 -5.23
CA ASP A 29 -1.77 10.13 -5.54
C ASP A 29 -1.16 10.79 -4.30
N THR A 30 -1.98 10.99 -3.26
CA THR A 30 -1.54 11.53 -1.96
C THR A 30 -1.40 10.40 -0.96
N VAL A 31 -0.18 10.21 -0.44
CA VAL A 31 0.15 9.15 0.51
C VAL A 31 0.59 9.78 1.84
N ILE A 32 -0.02 9.33 2.94
CA ILE A 32 0.40 9.67 4.31
C ILE A 32 1.12 8.44 4.87
N THR A 33 2.38 8.60 5.28
CA THR A 33 3.16 7.53 5.91
C THR A 33 3.20 7.72 7.42
N VAL A 34 3.19 6.59 8.13
CA VAL A 34 3.37 6.54 9.59
C VAL A 34 4.43 5.49 9.92
N GLY A 35 5.17 5.70 11.01
CA GLY A 35 6.23 4.77 11.42
C GLY A 35 5.71 3.50 12.09
N ASP A 36 4.59 3.60 12.81
CA ASP A 36 3.99 2.49 13.56
C ASP A 36 2.71 2.03 12.83
N PRO A 37 2.56 0.73 12.49
CA PRO A 37 1.37 0.19 11.84
C PRO A 37 0.07 0.46 12.61
N ASP A 38 0.12 0.50 13.96
CA ASP A 38 -1.05 0.76 14.78
C ASP A 38 -1.51 2.22 14.68
N ARG A 39 -0.62 3.12 14.24
CA ARG A 39 -0.97 4.53 13.99
C ARG A 39 -1.88 4.70 12.77
N VAL A 40 -1.95 3.72 11.87
CA VAL A 40 -2.82 3.82 10.69
C VAL A 40 -4.28 4.02 11.09
N GLU A 41 -4.77 3.32 12.12
CA GLU A 41 -6.14 3.51 12.62
C GLU A 41 -6.37 4.89 13.24
N SER A 42 -5.35 5.42 13.92
CA SER A 42 -5.42 6.76 14.52
C SER A 42 -5.52 7.87 13.46
N VAL A 43 -4.99 7.64 12.26
CA VAL A 43 -5.08 8.57 11.13
C VAL A 43 -6.36 8.34 10.33
N SER A 44 -6.66 7.09 9.96
CA SER A 44 -7.78 6.76 9.06
C SER A 44 -9.16 7.03 9.65
N LYS A 45 -9.28 7.12 10.99
CA LYS A 45 -10.53 7.55 11.66
C LYS A 45 -11.01 8.96 11.27
N HIS A 46 -10.12 9.77 10.68
CA HIS A 46 -10.42 11.11 10.21
C HIS A 46 -10.85 11.13 8.73
N PHE A 47 -10.83 10.00 8.03
CA PHE A 47 -11.27 9.92 6.64
C PHE A 47 -12.80 9.79 6.58
N ASP A 48 -13.42 10.46 5.61
CA ASP A 48 -14.87 10.37 5.41
C ASP A 48 -15.31 8.95 5.03
N THR A 49 -14.47 8.20 4.31
CA THR A 49 -14.77 6.83 3.87
C THR A 49 -13.47 6.05 3.61
N ILE A 50 -13.45 4.79 4.06
CA ILE A 50 -12.41 3.82 3.72
C ILE A 50 -12.94 2.94 2.58
N ARG A 51 -12.38 3.09 1.38
CA ARG A 51 -12.79 2.31 0.18
C ARG A 51 -12.02 1.01 0.00
N PHE A 52 -10.86 0.92 0.61
CA PHE A 52 -9.96 -0.22 0.54
C PHE A 52 -9.18 -0.28 1.84
N SER A 53 -8.94 -1.49 2.36
CA SER A 53 -8.01 -1.72 3.45
C SER A 53 -7.32 -3.05 3.26
N HIS A 54 -6.02 -3.10 3.54
CA HIS A 54 -5.19 -4.28 3.39
C HIS A 54 -4.11 -4.32 4.45
N HIS A 55 -3.73 -5.54 4.84
CA HIS A 55 -2.62 -5.77 5.73
C HIS A 55 -1.72 -6.82 5.10
N ASN A 56 -0.47 -6.46 4.82
CA ASN A 56 0.57 -7.40 4.43
C ASN A 56 1.82 -7.20 5.29
N ARG A 57 2.18 -8.21 6.09
CA ARG A 57 3.34 -8.19 7.01
C ARG A 57 3.28 -6.99 7.98
N GLU A 58 4.25 -6.09 7.94
CA GLU A 58 4.29 -4.85 8.72
C GLU A 58 3.51 -3.68 8.09
N PHE A 59 3.00 -3.83 6.86
CA PHE A 59 2.29 -2.76 6.16
C PHE A 59 0.78 -2.88 6.36
N LYS A 60 0.18 -1.79 6.85
CA LYS A 60 -1.27 -1.59 6.95
C LYS A 60 -1.65 -0.41 6.07
N THR A 61 -2.56 -0.64 5.14
CA THR A 61 -3.05 0.33 4.15
C THR A 61 -4.55 0.45 4.25
#